data_AF-A0A2D9J2S8-F1
#
_entry.id   AF-A0A2D9J2S8-F1
#
_cell.length_a   1.000
_cell.length_b   1.000
_cell.length_c   1.000
_cell.angle_alpha   90.00
_cell.angle_beta   90.00
_cell.angle_gamma   90.00
#
_symmetry.space_group_name_H-M   'P 1'
#
loop_
_entity.id
_entity.type
_entity.pdbx_description
1 polymer ?
#
loop_
_entity_poly.entity_id
_entity_poly.type
_entity_poly.pdbx_seq_one_letter_code
_entity_poly.pdbx_strand_id
1 'polypeptide(L)'
;MKWFGRKQKGDQQDQGQAEADVSASSQPAEADDKATWFSRLTSGLGKTSKALVTGIEGALGVRPTIDDEVIEALETELLMADVGVATTQTIIDRLTAAHPRKSEVNVEAVMATLKQLLVATLVETESELELPADGPLVILVVGVNGAGKTTTIGKLTHRYLSEGKSVMLAAGDTFRAAAVEQLQTWGERNNVPVIAQHTGADSASVLFDALTAARARNVDVLLADTAGRLNNKAHLMEELEKIVRVIKKADANAPHETLLVLDAGTGQNAVAQAREFDAAVGITGIALTKLDGTAKGGVVFAIGEQIKRPIRFIGIGEGVEDLRPFDADEFVDALFTAAE
;
A
#
# COMPACT_ATOMS: atom_id res chain seq x y z
N MET A 1 28.11 -85.35 -23.35
CA MET A 1 27.17 -85.91 -24.35
C MET A 1 25.99 -84.94 -24.45
N LYS A 2 25.78 -84.39 -25.64
CA LYS A 2 24.60 -83.72 -26.22
C LYS A 2 23.76 -82.67 -25.45
N TRP A 3 23.55 -81.59 -26.20
CA TRP A 3 22.69 -80.43 -26.06
C TRP A 3 21.27 -80.69 -26.62
N PHE A 4 20.37 -79.71 -26.43
CA PHE A 4 18.99 -79.49 -26.94
C PHE A 4 17.83 -80.10 -26.11
N GLY A 5 16.73 -79.41 -25.80
CA GLY A 5 16.28 -78.05 -26.11
C GLY A 5 14.73 -77.91 -26.03
N ARG A 6 14.26 -76.67 -25.83
CA ARG A 6 12.87 -76.09 -25.92
C ARG A 6 11.83 -76.48 -24.84
N LYS A 7 11.12 -75.59 -24.10
CA LYS A 7 10.60 -74.18 -24.17
C LYS A 7 9.12 -74.05 -24.61
N GLN A 8 8.37 -73.21 -23.83
CA GLN A 8 7.01 -72.61 -23.97
C GLN A 8 5.88 -73.26 -23.13
N LYS A 9 4.92 -72.55 -22.49
CA LYS A 9 4.58 -71.10 -22.30
C LYS A 9 3.44 -70.96 -21.25
N GLY A 10 3.27 -69.76 -20.69
CA GLY A 10 2.04 -69.20 -20.05
C GLY A 10 1.95 -69.45 -18.54
N ASP A 11 1.51 -68.55 -17.65
CA ASP A 11 1.07 -67.15 -17.68
C ASP A 11 1.08 -66.67 -16.21
N GLN A 12 1.49 -65.43 -15.92
CA GLN A 12 0.82 -64.52 -14.97
C GLN A 12 1.57 -63.18 -14.83
N GLN A 13 0.86 -62.11 -15.22
CA GLN A 13 1.03 -60.70 -14.85
C GLN A 13 0.83 -60.55 -13.32
N ASP A 14 1.14 -59.49 -12.59
CA ASP A 14 1.27 -58.06 -12.88
C ASP A 14 1.85 -57.38 -11.63
N GLN A 15 2.46 -56.21 -11.79
CA GLN A 15 2.61 -55.08 -10.84
C GLN A 15 3.94 -54.35 -11.06
N GLY A 16 3.89 -53.40 -12.01
CA GLY A 16 4.73 -52.22 -12.00
C GLY A 16 3.86 -50.98 -11.78
N GLN A 17 4.21 -50.16 -10.79
CA GLN A 17 3.83 -48.74 -10.66
C GLN A 17 5.06 -48.06 -10.02
N ALA A 18 5.91 -47.40 -10.80
CA ALA A 18 5.76 -46.02 -11.27
C ALA A 18 5.86 -45.00 -10.12
N GLU A 19 7.11 -44.70 -9.74
CA GLU A 19 7.47 -43.43 -9.11
C GLU A 19 7.19 -42.31 -10.13
N ALA A 20 6.31 -41.38 -9.78
CA ALA A 20 6.07 -40.17 -10.55
C ALA A 20 6.13 -38.99 -9.60
N ASP A 21 7.05 -38.08 -9.94
CA ASP A 21 7.24 -36.74 -9.41
C ASP A 21 5.93 -36.02 -9.09
N VAL A 22 5.84 -35.49 -7.87
CA VAL A 22 4.85 -34.48 -7.50
C VAL A 22 5.60 -33.18 -7.24
N SER A 23 5.96 -32.50 -8.33
CA SER A 23 6.27 -31.07 -8.30
C SER A 23 5.61 -30.38 -9.49
N ALA A 24 5.09 -29.17 -9.24
CA ALA A 24 4.49 -28.22 -10.16
C ALA A 24 2.99 -28.38 -10.50
N SER A 25 2.14 -27.62 -9.79
CA SER A 25 0.96 -26.98 -10.41
C SER A 25 0.33 -25.81 -9.60
N SER A 26 1.10 -24.86 -9.07
CA SER A 26 0.53 -23.62 -8.49
C SER A 26 0.79 -22.34 -9.31
N GLN A 27 1.55 -22.40 -10.40
CA GLN A 27 2.04 -21.22 -11.12
C GLN A 27 1.07 -20.47 -12.08
N PRO A 28 -0.02 -21.05 -12.63
CA PRO A 28 -0.85 -20.30 -13.59
C PRO A 28 -1.69 -19.18 -12.96
N ALA A 29 -2.27 -19.42 -11.78
CA ALA A 29 -3.25 -18.49 -11.18
C ALA A 29 -2.61 -17.22 -10.60
N GLU A 30 -1.41 -17.33 -10.02
CA GLU A 30 -0.68 -16.17 -9.47
C GLU A 30 -0.13 -15.25 -10.57
N ALA A 31 0.30 -15.83 -11.70
CA ALA A 31 0.78 -15.05 -12.83
C ALA A 31 -0.36 -14.25 -13.49
N ASP A 32 -1.54 -14.86 -13.63
CA ASP A 32 -2.74 -14.20 -14.17
C ASP A 32 -3.26 -13.08 -13.24
N ASP A 33 -3.23 -13.28 -11.92
CA ASP A 33 -3.60 -12.24 -10.94
C ASP A 33 -2.63 -11.04 -10.99
N LYS A 34 -1.31 -11.31 -11.03
CA LYS A 34 -0.30 -10.25 -11.15
C LYS A 34 -0.44 -9.45 -12.45
N ALA A 35 -0.61 -10.14 -13.59
CA ALA A 35 -0.82 -9.46 -14.87
C ALA A 35 -2.11 -8.61 -14.86
N THR A 36 -3.18 -9.14 -14.27
CA THR A 36 -4.45 -8.41 -14.12
C THR A 36 -4.29 -7.19 -13.21
N TRP A 37 -3.61 -7.34 -12.07
CA TRP A 37 -3.31 -6.25 -11.15
C TRP A 37 -2.47 -5.16 -11.81
N PHE A 38 -1.37 -5.52 -12.47
CA PHE A 38 -0.49 -4.57 -13.15
C PHE A 38 -1.28 -3.76 -14.19
N SER A 39 -2.11 -4.43 -15.02
CA SER A 39 -2.97 -3.75 -15.98
C SER A 39 -3.93 -2.74 -15.32
N ARG A 40 -4.52 -3.10 -14.18
CA ARG A 40 -5.40 -2.20 -13.42
C ARG A 40 -4.63 -1.05 -12.78
N LEU A 41 -3.42 -1.29 -12.28
CA LEU A 41 -2.53 -0.27 -11.74
C LEU A 41 -2.12 0.74 -12.82
N THR A 42 -1.66 0.26 -13.99
CA THR A 42 -1.37 1.08 -15.17
C THR A 42 -2.60 1.92 -15.55
N SER A 43 -3.79 1.32 -15.61
CA SER A 43 -5.02 2.07 -15.90
C SER A 43 -5.36 3.11 -14.84
N GLY A 44 -5.17 2.81 -13.55
CA GLY A 44 -5.40 3.73 -12.44
C GLY A 44 -4.44 4.92 -12.49
N LEU A 45 -3.18 4.68 -12.86
CA LEU A 45 -2.14 5.72 -12.93
C LEU A 45 -2.16 6.52 -14.23
N GLY A 46 -2.94 6.14 -15.25
CA GLY A 46 -2.90 6.75 -16.58
C GLY A 46 -3.02 8.27 -16.62
N LYS A 47 -3.83 8.88 -15.73
CA LYS A 47 -3.92 10.35 -15.62
C LYS A 47 -2.62 10.99 -15.13
N THR A 48 -1.99 10.38 -14.12
CA THR A 48 -0.72 10.86 -13.54
C THR A 48 0.43 10.60 -14.51
N SER A 49 0.46 9.42 -15.11
CA SER A 49 1.41 9.02 -16.14
C SER A 49 1.44 10.00 -17.30
N LYS A 50 0.27 10.31 -17.88
CA LYS A 50 0.16 11.29 -18.97
C LYS A 50 0.62 12.69 -18.56
N ALA A 51 0.36 13.10 -17.32
CA ALA A 51 0.78 14.41 -16.82
C ALA A 51 2.29 14.48 -16.60
N LEU A 52 2.93 13.39 -16.18
CA LEU A 52 4.35 13.36 -15.82
C LEU A 52 5.24 12.90 -16.99
N VAL A 53 5.00 11.69 -17.50
CA VAL A 53 5.89 10.99 -18.43
C VAL A 53 5.84 11.64 -19.81
N THR A 54 4.66 11.86 -20.37
CA THR A 54 4.51 12.51 -21.68
C THR A 54 5.04 13.94 -21.67
N GLY A 55 4.86 14.66 -20.56
CA GLY A 55 5.41 16.01 -20.37
C GLY A 55 6.94 16.01 -20.41
N ILE A 56 7.55 15.08 -19.67
CA ILE A 56 9.00 14.91 -19.60
C ILE A 56 9.61 14.49 -20.95
N GLU A 57 9.00 13.53 -21.65
CA GLU A 57 9.45 13.14 -22.99
C GLU A 57 9.37 14.30 -23.97
N GLY A 58 8.28 15.07 -23.91
CA GLY A 58 8.10 16.29 -24.67
C GLY A 58 9.22 17.30 -24.41
N ALA A 59 9.55 17.54 -23.13
CA ALA A 59 10.63 18.44 -22.72
C ALA A 59 12.01 18.01 -23.25
N LEU A 60 12.32 16.71 -23.17
CA LEU A 60 13.59 16.16 -23.67
C LEU A 60 13.68 16.19 -25.20
N GLY A 61 12.56 16.03 -25.90
CA GLY A 61 12.52 15.99 -27.37
C GLY A 61 12.71 17.34 -28.07
N VAL A 62 12.66 18.47 -27.35
CA VAL A 62 12.75 19.81 -27.96
C VAL A 62 14.18 20.14 -28.41
N ARG A 63 15.19 19.67 -27.69
CA ARG A 63 16.58 20.10 -27.86
C ARG A 63 17.56 18.94 -27.95
N PRO A 64 18.67 19.12 -28.67
CA PRO A 64 19.70 18.10 -28.81
C PRO A 64 20.61 17.96 -27.58
N THR A 65 20.63 18.96 -26.67
CA THR A 65 21.52 18.99 -25.51
C THR A 65 20.78 19.36 -24.24
N ILE A 66 21.22 18.83 -23.10
CA ILE A 66 20.70 19.19 -21.78
C ILE A 66 21.24 20.58 -21.41
N ASP A 67 20.42 21.61 -21.65
CA ASP A 67 20.67 22.99 -21.25
C ASP A 67 19.79 23.41 -20.06
N ASP A 68 19.85 24.67 -19.65
CA ASP A 68 19.08 25.15 -18.50
C ASP A 68 17.56 25.11 -18.75
N GLU A 69 17.14 25.33 -20.00
CA GLU A 69 15.73 25.27 -20.40
C GLU A 69 15.21 23.81 -20.43
N VAL A 70 16.07 22.88 -20.90
CA VAL A 70 16.18 21.48 -20.46
C VAL A 70 15.56 21.16 -19.09
N ILE A 71 16.35 21.55 -18.11
CA ILE A 71 16.17 21.26 -16.69
C ILE A 71 14.94 21.98 -16.12
N GLU A 72 14.72 23.23 -16.49
CA GLU A 72 13.55 24.00 -16.06
C GLU A 72 12.24 23.36 -16.52
N ALA A 73 12.20 22.83 -17.75
CA ALA A 73 11.04 22.10 -18.25
C ALA A 73 10.81 20.81 -17.44
N LEU A 74 11.85 20.01 -17.18
CA LEU A 74 11.74 18.80 -16.36
C LEU A 74 11.25 19.10 -14.93
N GLU A 75 11.79 20.16 -14.32
CA GLU A 75 11.35 20.64 -13.01
C GLU A 75 9.87 21.02 -13.02
N THR A 76 9.44 21.76 -14.05
CA THR A 76 8.04 22.17 -14.22
C THR A 76 7.11 20.96 -14.31
N GLU A 77 7.44 19.95 -15.11
CA GLU A 77 6.63 18.74 -15.25
C GLU A 77 6.50 17.95 -13.93
N LEU A 78 7.62 17.79 -13.19
CA LEU A 78 7.61 17.15 -11.87
C LEU A 78 6.71 17.92 -10.88
N LEU A 79 6.78 19.26 -10.88
CA LEU A 79 5.94 20.09 -10.02
C LEU A 79 4.46 20.00 -10.40
N MET A 80 4.13 20.01 -11.70
CA MET A 80 2.75 19.87 -12.19
C MET A 80 2.14 18.51 -11.82
N ALA A 81 2.96 17.47 -11.76
CA ALA A 81 2.56 16.14 -11.29
C ALA A 81 2.44 16.00 -9.76
N ASP A 82 2.58 17.10 -9.01
CA ASP A 82 2.50 17.15 -7.55
C ASP A 82 3.65 16.42 -6.81
N VAL A 83 4.83 16.26 -7.43
CA VAL A 83 6.05 15.70 -6.77
C VAL A 83 6.56 16.61 -5.65
N GLY A 84 6.29 17.91 -5.74
CA GLY A 84 6.59 18.89 -4.70
C GLY A 84 8.04 19.40 -4.74
N VAL A 85 8.22 20.67 -4.34
CA VAL A 85 9.45 21.45 -4.56
C VAL A 85 10.71 20.75 -4.03
N ALA A 86 10.71 20.31 -2.78
CA ALA A 86 11.91 19.71 -2.17
C ALA A 86 12.32 18.39 -2.85
N THR A 87 11.35 17.55 -3.19
CA THR A 87 11.60 16.27 -3.85
C THR A 87 12.01 16.48 -5.30
N THR A 88 11.34 17.39 -6.03
CA THR A 88 11.72 17.78 -7.38
C THR A 88 13.16 18.29 -7.44
N GLN A 89 13.55 19.21 -6.54
CA GLN A 89 14.92 19.71 -6.49
C GLN A 89 15.92 18.58 -6.30
N THR A 90 15.63 17.66 -5.37
CA THR A 90 16.48 16.49 -5.11
C THR A 90 16.63 15.60 -6.34
N ILE A 91 15.54 15.36 -7.07
CA ILE A 91 15.55 14.57 -8.31
C ILE A 91 16.36 15.29 -9.39
N ILE A 92 16.12 16.58 -9.62
CA ILE A 92 16.78 17.38 -10.64
C ILE A 92 18.28 17.51 -10.39
N ASP A 93 18.69 17.72 -9.14
CA ASP A 93 20.12 17.79 -8.77
C ASP A 93 20.83 16.47 -9.08
N ARG A 94 20.21 15.34 -8.72
CA ARG A 94 20.76 14.00 -8.99
C ARG A 94 20.75 13.67 -10.48
N LEU A 95 19.71 14.06 -11.19
CA LEU A 95 19.60 13.87 -12.63
C LEU A 95 20.66 14.66 -13.38
N THR A 96 20.89 15.92 -12.99
CA THR A 96 21.93 16.78 -13.57
C THR A 96 23.34 16.29 -13.24
N ALA A 97 23.53 15.65 -12.08
CA ALA A 97 24.80 15.00 -11.75
C ALA A 97 25.08 13.77 -12.63
N ALA A 98 24.05 12.99 -12.96
CA ALA A 98 24.15 11.82 -13.84
C ALA A 98 24.24 12.19 -15.34
N HIS A 99 23.57 13.28 -15.74
CA HIS A 99 23.53 13.81 -17.10
C HIS A 99 23.96 15.28 -17.10
N PRO A 100 25.29 15.55 -17.11
CA PRO A 100 25.83 16.89 -16.96
C PRO A 100 25.38 17.84 -18.07
N ARG A 101 25.20 19.11 -17.73
CA ARG A 101 24.84 20.16 -18.69
C ARG A 101 25.77 20.13 -19.91
N LYS A 102 25.18 20.38 -21.09
CA LYS A 102 25.80 20.30 -22.42
C LYS A 102 26.07 18.87 -22.92
N SER A 103 25.68 17.83 -22.20
CA SER A 103 25.61 16.49 -22.79
C SER A 103 24.53 16.44 -23.87
N GLU A 104 24.71 15.57 -24.85
CA GLU A 104 23.65 15.24 -25.80
C GLU A 104 22.47 14.61 -25.05
N VAL A 105 21.25 14.93 -25.48
CA VAL A 105 20.04 14.32 -24.92
C VAL A 105 19.93 12.89 -25.44
N ASN A 106 20.10 11.93 -24.53
CA ASN A 106 19.65 10.56 -24.75
C ASN A 106 18.38 10.34 -23.92
N VAL A 107 17.22 10.47 -24.56
CA VAL A 107 15.90 10.40 -23.90
C VAL A 107 15.77 9.09 -23.12
N GLU A 108 16.12 7.95 -23.72
CA GLU A 108 16.02 6.64 -23.07
C GLU A 108 16.89 6.57 -21.80
N ALA A 109 18.13 7.05 -21.86
CA ALA A 109 19.04 7.04 -20.72
C ALA A 109 18.58 7.99 -19.59
N VAL A 110 18.06 9.17 -19.94
CA VAL A 110 17.52 10.13 -18.97
C VAL A 110 16.26 9.58 -18.30
N MET A 111 15.36 8.98 -19.07
CA MET A 111 14.14 8.35 -18.56
C MET A 111 14.43 7.16 -17.64
N ALA A 112 15.39 6.31 -18.02
CA ALA A 112 15.83 5.20 -17.17
C ALA A 112 16.44 5.71 -15.84
N THR A 113 17.21 6.79 -15.89
CA THR A 113 17.78 7.41 -14.68
C THR A 113 16.68 8.01 -13.82
N LEU A 114 15.70 8.70 -14.42
CA LEU A 114 14.58 9.28 -13.70
C LEU A 114 13.76 8.20 -12.99
N LYS A 115 13.46 7.07 -13.65
CA LYS A 115 12.80 5.92 -13.00
C LYS A 115 13.52 5.50 -11.73
N GLN A 116 14.84 5.28 -11.81
CA GLN A 116 15.66 4.89 -10.66
C GLN A 116 15.63 5.93 -9.54
N LEU A 117 15.69 7.22 -9.90
CA LEU A 117 15.62 8.30 -8.91
C LEU A 117 14.25 8.38 -8.23
N LEU A 118 13.16 8.14 -8.96
CA LEU A 118 11.81 8.08 -8.41
C LEU A 118 11.64 6.89 -7.46
N VAL A 119 12.10 5.70 -7.85
CA VAL A 119 12.13 4.53 -6.95
C VAL A 119 12.91 4.85 -5.68
N ALA A 120 14.09 5.48 -5.80
CA ALA A 120 14.93 5.83 -4.65
C ALA A 120 14.32 6.88 -3.69
N THR A 121 13.24 7.57 -4.06
CA THR A 121 12.49 8.43 -3.13
C THR A 121 11.54 7.64 -2.24
N LEU A 122 11.21 6.41 -2.63
CA LEU A 122 10.27 5.55 -1.93
C LEU A 122 11.05 4.66 -0.95
N VAL A 123 10.56 4.56 0.27
CA VAL A 123 11.16 3.67 1.27
C VAL A 123 10.76 2.24 0.94
N GLU A 124 11.74 1.37 0.70
CA GLU A 124 11.51 -0.06 0.52
C GLU A 124 10.75 -0.63 1.71
N THR A 125 9.69 -1.38 1.41
CA THR A 125 8.92 -2.10 2.42
C THR A 125 9.41 -3.53 2.44
N GLU A 126 10.44 -3.82 3.25
CA GLU A 126 11.10 -5.13 3.23
C GLU A 126 10.27 -6.28 3.84
N SER A 127 9.14 -6.01 4.51
CA SER A 127 8.36 -7.10 5.13
C SER A 127 6.87 -6.81 5.33
N GLU A 128 6.06 -7.85 5.10
CA GLU A 128 4.67 -7.95 5.59
C GLU A 128 4.65 -7.74 7.10
N LEU A 129 3.54 -7.19 7.63
CA LEU A 129 3.36 -7.05 9.07
C LEU A 129 3.25 -8.44 9.69
N GLU A 130 4.31 -8.88 10.37
CA GLU A 130 4.35 -10.16 11.04
C GLU A 130 3.33 -10.19 12.19
N LEU A 131 2.69 -11.35 12.37
CA LEU A 131 1.87 -11.57 13.56
C LEU A 131 2.78 -11.60 14.79
N PRO A 132 2.43 -10.87 15.86
CA PRO A 132 3.19 -10.93 17.09
C PRO A 132 3.11 -12.33 17.72
N ALA A 133 4.14 -12.70 18.47
CA ALA A 133 4.18 -13.99 19.16
C ALA A 133 3.06 -14.14 20.22
N ASP A 134 2.67 -13.02 20.84
CA ASP A 134 1.66 -12.97 21.89
C ASP A 134 0.56 -11.95 21.54
N GLY A 135 -0.68 -12.43 21.39
CA GLY A 135 -1.85 -11.59 21.13
C GLY A 135 -2.07 -11.24 19.64
N PRO A 136 -3.05 -10.36 19.35
CA PRO A 136 -3.36 -9.98 17.98
C PRO A 136 -2.35 -8.97 17.42
N LEU A 137 -2.12 -9.01 16.10
CA LEU A 137 -1.61 -7.88 15.35
C LEU A 137 -2.61 -6.72 15.45
N VAL A 138 -2.19 -5.61 16.03
CA VAL A 138 -3.07 -4.43 16.26
C VAL A 138 -2.72 -3.36 15.24
N ILE A 139 -3.65 -3.09 14.34
CA ILE A 139 -3.53 -2.04 13.32
C ILE A 139 -4.49 -0.90 13.66
N LEU A 140 -3.93 0.23 14.08
CA LEU A 140 -4.66 1.47 14.32
C LEU A 140 -4.73 2.28 13.03
N VAL A 141 -5.92 2.42 12.46
CA VAL A 141 -6.10 3.13 11.18
C VAL A 141 -6.48 4.58 11.45
N VAL A 142 -5.58 5.49 11.11
CA VAL A 142 -5.73 6.94 11.34
C VAL A 142 -5.79 7.72 10.04
N GLY A 143 -6.19 8.99 10.12
CA GLY A 143 -6.29 9.87 8.96
C GLY A 143 -7.60 10.65 8.93
N VAL A 144 -7.75 11.47 7.91
CA VAL A 144 -8.80 12.48 7.86
C VAL A 144 -10.12 11.91 7.33
N ASN A 145 -11.22 12.62 7.56
CA ASN A 145 -12.51 12.22 6.99
C ASN A 145 -12.45 12.27 5.45
N GLY A 146 -13.07 11.27 4.81
CA GLY A 146 -13.08 11.15 3.36
C GLY A 146 -11.80 10.57 2.75
N ALA A 147 -10.72 10.37 3.52
CA ALA A 147 -9.49 9.75 3.04
C ALA A 147 -9.59 8.24 2.78
N GLY A 148 -10.69 7.60 3.16
CA GLY A 148 -10.93 6.18 2.87
C GLY A 148 -10.68 5.20 4.02
N LYS A 149 -10.41 5.66 5.26
CA LYS A 149 -10.14 4.79 6.44
C LYS A 149 -11.03 3.55 6.57
N THR A 150 -12.34 3.74 6.73
CA THR A 150 -13.29 2.63 6.93
C THR A 150 -13.34 1.69 5.71
N THR A 151 -13.16 2.23 4.50
CA THR A 151 -13.04 1.41 3.28
C THR A 151 -11.75 0.60 3.29
N THR A 152 -10.62 1.21 3.64
CA THR A 152 -9.32 0.52 3.80
C THR A 152 -9.42 -0.58 4.84
N ILE A 153 -10.09 -0.36 5.97
CA ILE A 153 -10.36 -1.40 6.98
C ILE A 153 -11.16 -2.55 6.38
N GLY A 154 -12.23 -2.27 5.64
CA GLY A 154 -13.02 -3.30 4.96
C GLY A 154 -12.20 -4.15 3.98
N LYS A 155 -11.31 -3.53 3.21
CA LYS A 155 -10.42 -4.23 2.27
C LYS A 155 -9.34 -5.04 3.00
N LEU A 156 -8.72 -4.49 4.04
CA LEU A 156 -7.77 -5.22 4.89
C LEU A 156 -8.44 -6.41 5.60
N THR A 157 -9.69 -6.27 6.01
CA THR A 157 -10.48 -7.37 6.58
C THR A 157 -10.58 -8.51 5.58
N HIS A 158 -10.98 -8.21 4.33
CA HIS A 158 -11.09 -9.21 3.28
C HIS A 158 -9.75 -9.90 3.01
N ARG A 159 -8.66 -9.12 2.92
CA ARG A 159 -7.30 -9.62 2.70
C ARG A 159 -6.85 -10.57 3.81
N TYR A 160 -6.92 -10.17 5.07
CA TYR A 160 -6.47 -11.03 6.16
C TYR A 160 -7.31 -12.31 6.27
N LEU A 161 -8.61 -12.24 5.98
CA LEU A 161 -9.46 -13.43 5.91
C LEU A 161 -9.06 -14.36 4.75
N SER A 162 -8.70 -13.82 3.58
CA SER A 162 -8.26 -14.63 2.43
C SER A 162 -6.89 -15.28 2.67
N GLU A 163 -6.05 -14.67 3.52
CA GLU A 163 -4.81 -15.25 4.06
C GLU A 163 -5.06 -16.27 5.19
N GLY A 164 -6.32 -16.57 5.52
CA GLY A 164 -6.70 -17.54 6.54
C GLY A 164 -6.56 -17.04 7.98
N LYS A 165 -6.41 -15.72 8.18
CA LYS A 165 -6.31 -15.10 9.51
C LYS A 165 -7.68 -14.78 10.06
N SER A 166 -7.86 -14.93 11.37
CA SER A 166 -9.02 -14.44 12.09
C SER A 166 -8.91 -12.94 12.34
N VAL A 167 -10.01 -12.21 12.12
CA VAL A 167 -10.05 -10.74 12.22
C VAL A 167 -11.09 -10.31 13.27
N MET A 168 -10.85 -9.17 13.91
CA MET A 168 -11.82 -8.43 14.72
C MET A 168 -11.74 -6.95 14.39
N LEU A 169 -12.86 -6.24 14.40
CA LEU A 169 -12.92 -4.79 14.15
C LEU A 169 -13.24 -4.03 15.43
N ALA A 170 -12.64 -2.85 15.61
CA ALA A 170 -12.98 -1.89 16.67
C ALA A 170 -13.54 -0.59 16.09
N ALA A 171 -14.76 -0.23 16.48
CA ALA A 171 -15.45 0.97 16.02
C ALA A 171 -15.07 2.20 16.85
N GLY A 172 -13.86 2.72 16.65
CA GLY A 172 -13.34 3.89 17.39
C GLY A 172 -13.76 5.27 16.85
N ASP A 173 -14.46 5.38 15.71
CA ASP A 173 -15.13 6.64 15.30
C ASP A 173 -16.49 6.78 16.01
N THR A 174 -16.45 6.87 17.34
CA THR A 174 -17.66 6.83 18.20
C THR A 174 -18.56 8.05 18.03
N PHE A 175 -18.05 9.16 17.51
CA PHE A 175 -18.80 10.40 17.28
C PHE A 175 -19.66 10.38 16.01
N ARG A 176 -19.46 9.41 15.12
CA ARG A 176 -20.21 9.29 13.87
C ARG A 176 -20.98 7.98 13.90
N ALA A 177 -22.26 8.05 14.28
CA ALA A 177 -23.15 6.87 14.28
C ALA A 177 -23.11 6.13 12.92
N ALA A 178 -23.12 6.87 11.81
CA ALA A 178 -23.00 6.28 10.47
C ALA A 178 -21.66 5.58 10.21
N ALA A 179 -20.55 6.02 10.83
CA ALA A 179 -19.25 5.34 10.69
C ALA A 179 -19.25 4.01 11.46
N VAL A 180 -19.83 3.98 12.67
CA VAL A 180 -20.02 2.75 13.44
C VAL A 180 -20.89 1.76 12.67
N GLU A 181 -22.04 2.21 12.15
CA GLU A 181 -22.96 1.37 11.35
C GLU A 181 -22.29 0.86 10.06
N GLN A 182 -21.51 1.70 9.39
CA GLN A 182 -20.76 1.31 8.20
C GLN A 182 -19.72 0.22 8.54
N LEU A 183 -18.99 0.34 9.65
CA LEU A 183 -18.03 -0.67 10.08
C LEU A 183 -18.73 -1.98 10.51
N GLN A 184 -19.88 -1.89 11.19
CA GLN A 184 -20.71 -3.05 11.52
C GLN A 184 -21.19 -3.78 10.27
N THR A 185 -21.63 -3.04 9.25
CA THR A 185 -22.01 -3.62 7.95
C THR A 185 -20.82 -4.35 7.29
N TRP A 186 -19.60 -3.81 7.39
CA TRP A 186 -18.40 -4.51 6.93
C TRP A 186 -18.13 -5.80 7.71
N GLY A 187 -18.30 -5.76 9.03
CA GLY A 187 -18.18 -6.94 9.89
C GLY A 187 -19.21 -8.02 9.53
N GLU A 188 -20.48 -7.65 9.38
CA GLU A 188 -21.56 -8.58 8.99
C GLU A 188 -21.30 -9.22 7.62
N ARG A 189 -20.92 -8.41 6.62
CA ARG A 189 -20.60 -8.90 5.27
C ARG A 189 -19.44 -9.91 5.24
N ASN A 190 -18.49 -9.78 6.15
CA ASN A 190 -17.31 -10.64 6.25
C ASN A 190 -17.42 -11.68 7.38
N ASN A 191 -18.55 -11.74 8.08
CA ASN A 191 -18.75 -12.60 9.26
C ASN A 191 -17.67 -12.42 10.35
N VAL A 192 -17.29 -11.16 10.61
CA VAL A 192 -16.25 -10.75 11.55
C VAL A 192 -16.86 -10.00 12.74
N PRO A 193 -16.45 -10.28 14.00
CA PRO A 193 -16.94 -9.55 15.16
C PRO A 193 -16.51 -8.08 15.15
N VAL A 194 -17.44 -7.19 15.47
CA VAL A 194 -17.19 -5.75 15.63
C VAL A 194 -17.46 -5.34 17.07
N ILE A 195 -16.46 -4.75 17.71
CA ILE A 195 -16.57 -4.17 19.05
C ILE A 195 -16.93 -2.70 18.90
N ALA A 196 -18.09 -2.34 19.42
CA ALA A 196 -18.63 -0.99 19.38
C ALA A 196 -19.32 -0.68 20.71
N GLN A 197 -19.35 0.60 21.08
CA GLN A 197 -20.11 1.12 22.21
C GLN A 197 -21.17 2.13 21.71
N HIS A 198 -21.88 2.78 22.63
CA HIS A 198 -22.88 3.81 22.28
C HIS A 198 -22.23 5.03 21.61
N THR A 199 -23.00 5.76 20.80
CA THR A 199 -22.53 6.99 20.14
C THR A 199 -22.02 8.00 21.17
N GLY A 200 -20.83 8.56 20.92
CA GLY A 200 -20.14 9.48 21.83
C GLY A 200 -19.39 8.80 22.97
N ALA A 201 -19.29 7.48 22.98
CA ALA A 201 -18.42 6.75 23.90
C ALA A 201 -16.95 7.14 23.73
N ASP A 202 -16.15 6.91 24.76
CA ASP A 202 -14.72 7.17 24.71
C ASP A 202 -14.01 6.18 23.77
N SER A 203 -13.47 6.68 22.66
CA SER A 203 -12.78 5.88 21.62
C SER A 203 -11.68 4.99 22.21
N ALA A 204 -10.89 5.52 23.14
CA ALA A 204 -9.83 4.76 23.80
C ALA A 204 -10.36 3.57 24.62
N SER A 205 -11.54 3.71 25.23
CA SER A 205 -12.21 2.64 25.96
C SER A 205 -12.73 1.54 25.01
N VAL A 206 -13.30 1.92 23.85
CA VAL A 206 -13.72 0.96 22.82
C VAL A 206 -12.54 0.10 22.35
N LEU A 207 -11.39 0.72 22.08
CA LEU A 207 -10.22 0.02 21.58
C LEU A 207 -9.57 -0.86 22.65
N PHE A 208 -9.61 -0.45 23.92
CA PHE A 208 -9.18 -1.29 25.05
C PHE A 208 -10.03 -2.55 25.20
N ASP A 209 -11.36 -2.40 25.13
CA ASP A 209 -12.29 -3.52 25.16
C ASP A 209 -12.07 -4.46 23.97
N ALA A 210 -11.82 -3.90 22.79
CA ALA A 210 -11.56 -4.67 21.58
C ALA A 210 -10.26 -5.48 21.66
N LEU A 211 -9.18 -4.88 22.16
CA LEU A 211 -7.93 -5.59 22.41
C LEU A 211 -8.09 -6.71 23.43
N THR A 212 -8.83 -6.46 24.50
CA THR A 212 -9.12 -7.47 25.53
C THR A 212 -9.94 -8.63 24.94
N ALA A 213 -10.97 -8.32 24.15
CA ALA A 213 -11.80 -9.32 23.49
C ALA A 213 -11.03 -10.12 22.43
N ALA A 214 -10.18 -9.47 21.63
CA ALA A 214 -9.35 -10.11 20.62
C ALA A 214 -8.37 -11.11 21.26
N ARG A 215 -7.71 -10.72 22.36
CA ARG A 215 -6.85 -11.63 23.14
C ARG A 215 -7.61 -12.81 23.72
N ALA A 216 -8.76 -12.56 24.36
CA ALA A 216 -9.57 -13.62 24.96
C ALA A 216 -10.10 -14.64 23.93
N ARG A 217 -10.26 -14.21 22.67
CA ARG A 217 -10.73 -15.05 21.56
C ARG A 217 -9.61 -15.58 20.67
N ASN A 218 -8.34 -15.30 20.99
CA ASN A 218 -7.17 -15.64 20.18
C ASN A 218 -7.33 -15.21 18.71
N VAL A 219 -7.77 -13.98 18.49
CA VAL A 219 -7.87 -13.40 17.15
C VAL A 219 -6.48 -13.01 16.65
N ASP A 220 -6.19 -13.24 15.36
CA ASP A 220 -4.90 -12.94 14.76
C ASP A 220 -4.73 -11.44 14.48
N VAL A 221 -5.77 -10.75 14.00
CA VAL A 221 -5.69 -9.34 13.61
C VAL A 221 -6.83 -8.51 14.20
N LEU A 222 -6.50 -7.41 14.86
CA LEU A 222 -7.41 -6.38 15.32
C LEU A 222 -7.24 -5.10 14.49
N LEU A 223 -8.26 -4.75 13.70
CA LEU A 223 -8.31 -3.51 12.92
C LEU A 223 -9.16 -2.47 13.67
N ALA A 224 -8.57 -1.33 14.01
CA ALA A 224 -9.24 -0.28 14.77
C ALA A 224 -9.48 0.97 13.91
N ASP A 225 -10.74 1.34 13.71
CA ASP A 225 -11.13 2.62 13.10
C ASP A 225 -10.99 3.76 14.11
N THR A 226 -10.73 4.98 13.64
CA THR A 226 -10.64 6.17 14.49
C THR A 226 -11.39 7.34 13.88
N ALA A 227 -11.70 8.34 14.71
CA ALA A 227 -12.20 9.63 14.21
C ALA A 227 -11.18 10.28 13.25
N GLY A 228 -11.68 11.12 12.34
CA GLY A 228 -10.86 11.88 11.36
C GLY A 228 -11.26 13.34 11.18
N ARG A 229 -11.93 13.94 12.16
CA ARG A 229 -12.50 15.30 12.08
C ARG A 229 -11.40 16.38 12.21
N LEU A 230 -10.84 16.83 11.08
CA LEU A 230 -9.78 17.85 11.01
C LEU A 230 -10.20 19.27 11.45
N ASN A 231 -11.49 19.59 11.52
CA ASN A 231 -11.96 20.96 11.82
C ASN A 231 -11.53 21.45 13.21
N ASN A 232 -11.14 20.53 14.10
CA ASN A 232 -10.47 20.82 15.36
C ASN A 232 -9.24 19.92 15.51
N LYS A 233 -8.17 20.26 14.79
CA LYS A 233 -6.94 19.45 14.68
C LYS A 233 -6.34 19.09 16.04
N ALA A 234 -6.26 20.04 16.97
CA ALA A 234 -5.65 19.82 18.29
C ALA A 234 -6.40 18.73 19.07
N HIS A 235 -7.74 18.84 19.12
CA HIS A 235 -8.56 17.83 19.79
C HIS A 235 -8.45 16.45 19.14
N LEU A 236 -8.39 16.37 17.81
CA LEU A 236 -8.21 15.09 17.11
C LEU A 236 -6.87 14.44 17.50
N MET A 237 -5.77 15.21 17.51
CA MET A 237 -4.46 14.68 17.86
C MET A 237 -4.39 14.23 19.32
N GLU A 238 -4.95 15.01 20.25
CA GLU A 238 -5.05 14.62 21.67
C GLU A 238 -5.85 13.32 21.87
N GLU A 239 -6.93 13.14 21.11
CA GLU A 239 -7.73 11.91 21.15
C GLU A 239 -6.94 10.70 20.65
N LEU A 240 -6.22 10.83 19.55
CA LEU A 240 -5.40 9.76 18.99
C LEU A 240 -4.21 9.43 19.90
N GLU A 241 -3.54 10.43 20.49
CA GLU A 241 -2.50 10.23 21.51
C GLU A 241 -3.05 9.49 22.74
N LYS A 242 -4.26 9.85 23.18
CA LYS A 242 -4.93 9.14 24.29
C LYS A 242 -5.18 7.68 23.92
N ILE A 243 -5.66 7.39 22.71
CA ILE A 243 -5.88 6.02 22.22
C ILE A 243 -4.58 5.22 22.27
N VAL A 244 -3.50 5.72 21.68
CA VAL A 244 -2.19 5.03 21.66
C VAL A 244 -1.71 4.77 23.09
N ARG A 245 -1.83 5.76 23.98
CA ARG A 245 -1.44 5.61 25.40
C ARG A 245 -2.24 4.55 26.14
N VAL A 246 -3.55 4.43 25.87
CA VAL A 246 -4.41 3.44 26.53
C VAL A 246 -4.12 2.03 26.00
N ILE A 247 -3.93 1.88 24.69
CA ILE A 247 -3.53 0.62 24.07
C ILE A 247 -2.18 0.16 24.63
N LYS A 248 -1.19 1.08 24.72
CA LYS A 248 0.14 0.79 25.28
C LYS A 248 0.14 0.30 26.74
N LYS A 249 -0.89 0.65 27.52
CA LYS A 249 -1.06 0.15 28.89
C LYS A 249 -1.53 -1.29 28.93
N ALA A 250 -2.31 -1.72 27.94
CA ALA A 250 -2.77 -3.10 27.80
C ALA A 250 -1.71 -3.99 27.14
N ASP A 251 -0.94 -3.42 26.22
CA ASP A 251 0.11 -4.07 25.46
C ASP A 251 1.23 -3.07 25.13
N ALA A 252 2.42 -3.25 25.69
CA ALA A 252 3.52 -2.32 25.47
C ALA A 252 3.96 -2.21 23.99
N ASN A 253 3.68 -3.23 23.17
CA ASN A 253 4.05 -3.29 21.76
C ASN A 253 2.92 -2.84 20.82
N ALA A 254 1.70 -2.64 21.33
CA ALA A 254 0.57 -2.18 20.51
C ALA A 254 0.42 -0.63 20.53
N PRO A 255 -0.13 -0.03 19.46
CA PRO A 255 -0.42 -0.66 18.17
C PRO A 255 0.88 -1.10 17.47
N HIS A 256 0.82 -2.27 16.83
CA HIS A 256 1.93 -2.82 16.05
C HIS A 256 2.10 -2.06 14.74
N GLU A 257 0.99 -1.56 14.20
CA GLU A 257 0.96 -0.67 13.07
C GLU A 257 0.02 0.52 13.36
N THR A 258 0.53 1.74 13.20
CA THR A 258 -0.28 2.96 13.09
C THR A 258 -0.33 3.33 11.61
N LEU A 259 -1.36 2.85 10.91
CA LEU A 259 -1.54 3.00 9.47
C LEU A 259 -2.26 4.31 9.15
N LEU A 260 -1.53 5.26 8.56
CA LEU A 260 -2.11 6.52 8.10
C LEU A 260 -2.72 6.37 6.71
N VAL A 261 -4.02 6.62 6.57
CA VAL A 261 -4.71 6.63 5.29
C VAL A 261 -4.76 8.03 4.71
N LEU A 262 -4.21 8.20 3.50
CA LEU A 262 -4.15 9.46 2.77
C LEU A 262 -4.88 9.35 1.42
N ASP A 263 -5.44 10.48 0.99
CA ASP A 263 -6.06 10.64 -0.32
C ASP A 263 -5.04 11.25 -1.30
N ALA A 264 -4.63 10.47 -2.30
CA ALA A 264 -3.67 10.92 -3.31
C ALA A 264 -4.19 12.10 -4.14
N GLY A 265 -5.52 12.29 -4.23
CA GLY A 265 -6.14 13.43 -4.90
C GLY A 265 -5.90 14.77 -4.20
N THR A 266 -5.46 14.77 -2.94
CA THR A 266 -5.24 16.00 -2.17
C THR A 266 -3.86 16.64 -2.41
N GLY A 267 -2.97 15.98 -3.17
CA GLY A 267 -1.64 16.49 -3.52
C GLY A 267 -0.82 16.84 -2.27
N GLN A 268 -0.12 17.98 -2.28
CA GLN A 268 0.76 18.41 -1.18
C GLN A 268 0.10 18.53 0.21
N ASN A 269 -1.24 18.62 0.27
CA ASN A 269 -1.95 18.54 1.56
C ASN A 269 -1.77 17.19 2.25
N ALA A 270 -1.62 16.09 1.49
CA ALA A 270 -1.34 14.77 2.04
C ALA A 270 0.03 14.74 2.75
N VAL A 271 1.05 15.42 2.21
CA VAL A 271 2.39 15.51 2.83
C VAL A 271 2.32 16.27 4.16
N ALA A 272 1.60 17.40 4.18
CA ALA A 272 1.41 18.17 5.41
C ALA A 272 0.66 17.35 6.49
N GLN A 273 -0.41 16.64 6.09
CA GLN A 273 -1.13 15.74 6.98
C GLN A 273 -0.24 14.62 7.50
N ALA A 274 0.57 13.98 6.65
CA ALA A 274 1.47 12.93 7.06
C ALA A 274 2.44 13.38 8.16
N ARG A 275 3.02 14.58 8.03
CA ARG A 275 3.86 15.17 9.08
C ARG A 275 3.10 15.42 10.37
N GLU A 276 1.88 15.97 10.29
CA GLU A 276 1.06 16.26 11.47
C GLU A 276 0.70 14.97 12.25
N PHE A 277 0.28 13.92 11.54
CA PHE A 277 -0.05 12.63 12.16
C PHE A 277 1.19 11.89 12.68
N ASP A 278 2.31 11.88 11.95
CA ASP A 278 3.57 11.27 12.42
C ASP A 278 4.07 11.94 13.70
N ALA A 279 4.00 13.27 13.77
CA ALA A 279 4.40 14.01 14.96
C ALA A 279 3.51 13.72 16.19
N ALA A 280 2.21 13.51 15.99
CA ALA A 280 1.25 13.27 17.06
C ALA A 280 1.27 11.82 17.57
N VAL A 281 1.21 10.84 16.66
CA VAL A 281 1.00 9.43 17.04
C VAL A 281 2.09 8.47 16.61
N GLY A 282 3.11 8.93 15.87
CA GLY A 282 4.17 8.09 15.35
C GLY A 282 3.63 7.06 14.37
N ILE A 283 3.39 7.47 13.13
CA ILE A 283 2.86 6.57 12.11
C ILE A 283 3.96 5.57 11.73
N THR A 284 3.59 4.32 11.49
CA THR A 284 4.54 3.26 11.12
C THR A 284 4.40 2.84 9.66
N GLY A 285 3.29 3.21 9.02
CA GLY A 285 3.08 3.02 7.61
C GLY A 285 1.96 3.89 7.05
N ILE A 286 1.91 3.95 5.72
CA ILE A 286 0.98 4.80 4.96
C ILE A 286 0.18 3.94 3.98
N ALA A 287 -1.12 4.17 3.91
CA ALA A 287 -1.97 3.68 2.83
C ALA A 287 -2.42 4.86 1.95
N LEU A 288 -2.04 4.86 0.68
CA LEU A 288 -2.46 5.87 -0.29
C LEU A 288 -3.67 5.38 -1.06
N THR A 289 -4.73 6.17 -1.12
CA THR A 289 -5.99 5.79 -1.78
C THR A 289 -6.34 6.75 -2.91
N LYS A 290 -7.29 6.33 -3.75
CA LYS A 290 -7.88 7.13 -4.85
C LYS A 290 -6.87 7.55 -5.93
N LEU A 291 -5.86 6.71 -6.16
CA LEU A 291 -4.86 6.94 -7.21
C LEU A 291 -5.49 6.93 -8.61
N ASP A 292 -6.55 6.16 -8.81
CA ASP A 292 -7.38 6.07 -10.04
C ASP A 292 -8.12 7.37 -10.38
N GLY A 293 -8.42 8.19 -9.38
CA GLY A 293 -9.18 9.41 -9.53
C GLY A 293 -8.37 10.59 -10.08
N THR A 294 -7.03 10.56 -9.96
CA THR A 294 -6.23 11.78 -9.93
C THR A 294 -5.06 11.81 -10.93
N ALA A 295 -4.71 13.00 -11.40
CA ALA A 295 -3.46 13.28 -12.12
C ALA A 295 -2.31 13.70 -11.17
N LYS A 296 -2.61 13.82 -9.88
CA LYS A 296 -1.71 14.31 -8.83
C LYS A 296 -0.96 13.18 -8.12
N GLY A 297 -0.75 12.05 -8.80
CA GLY A 297 -0.15 10.87 -8.20
C GLY A 297 1.33 11.02 -7.83
N GLY A 298 2.03 12.07 -8.31
CA GLY A 298 3.41 12.35 -7.94
C GLY A 298 3.62 12.67 -6.46
N VAL A 299 2.54 12.96 -5.72
CA VAL A 299 2.56 13.13 -4.26
C VAL A 299 3.16 11.92 -3.53
N VAL A 300 3.07 10.72 -4.10
CA VAL A 300 3.67 9.50 -3.54
C VAL A 300 5.17 9.65 -3.29
N PHE A 301 5.89 10.27 -4.23
CA PHE A 301 7.33 10.52 -4.16
C PHE A 301 7.63 11.61 -3.13
N ALA A 302 6.77 12.62 -3.03
CA ALA A 302 6.85 13.65 -1.99
C ALA A 302 6.73 13.05 -0.58
N ILE A 303 5.77 12.13 -0.41
CA ILE A 303 5.53 11.43 0.85
C ILE A 303 6.71 10.52 1.19
N GLY A 304 7.14 9.67 0.25
CA GLY A 304 8.28 8.78 0.46
C GLY A 304 9.53 9.56 0.87
N GLU A 305 9.86 10.61 0.12
CA GLU A 305 11.09 11.37 0.34
C GLU A 305 11.06 12.14 1.66
N GLN A 306 9.92 12.69 2.06
CA GLN A 306 9.87 13.65 3.16
C GLN A 306 9.37 13.07 4.48
N ILE A 307 8.57 12.01 4.44
CA ILE A 307 8.02 11.38 5.64
C ILE A 307 8.90 10.22 6.09
N LYS A 308 9.63 9.58 5.16
CA LYS A 308 10.55 8.46 5.44
C LYS A 308 9.88 7.34 6.24
N ARG A 309 8.60 7.09 5.95
CA ARG A 309 7.81 5.96 6.44
C ARG A 309 7.41 5.08 5.25
N PRO A 310 7.33 3.75 5.43
CA PRO A 310 6.95 2.86 4.35
C PRO A 310 5.52 3.14 3.89
N ILE A 311 5.32 3.23 2.58
CA ILE A 311 3.99 3.13 2.00
C ILE A 311 3.68 1.63 1.99
N ARG A 312 2.69 1.22 2.78
CA ARG A 312 2.31 -0.19 2.94
C ARG A 312 1.34 -0.63 1.86
N PHE A 313 0.40 0.24 1.51
CA PHE A 313 -0.69 -0.09 0.61
C PHE A 313 -1.00 1.04 -0.36
N ILE A 314 -1.43 0.65 -1.56
CA ILE A 314 -2.02 1.55 -2.54
C ILE A 314 -3.43 1.09 -2.91
N GLY A 315 -4.33 2.06 -3.00
CA GLY A 315 -5.72 1.87 -3.36
C GLY A 315 -6.05 2.53 -4.70
N ILE A 316 -6.48 1.72 -5.66
CA ILE A 316 -6.72 2.13 -7.06
C ILE A 316 -8.19 1.94 -7.51
N GLY A 317 -9.13 1.90 -6.57
CA GLY A 317 -10.54 1.75 -6.88
C GLY A 317 -11.41 1.44 -5.67
N GLU A 318 -12.68 1.11 -5.93
CA GLU A 318 -13.69 0.84 -4.89
C GLU A 318 -13.82 -0.64 -4.52
N GLY A 319 -13.37 -1.55 -5.40
CA GLY A 319 -13.43 -2.99 -5.19
C GLY A 319 -12.62 -3.45 -3.99
N VAL A 320 -13.01 -4.60 -3.42
CA VAL A 320 -12.31 -5.20 -2.26
C VAL A 320 -10.86 -5.57 -2.58
N GLU A 321 -10.61 -5.98 -3.83
CA GLU A 321 -9.28 -6.31 -4.36
C GLU A 321 -8.45 -5.09 -4.75
N ASP A 322 -9.01 -3.89 -4.66
CA ASP A 322 -8.38 -2.65 -5.15
C ASP A 322 -7.52 -2.00 -4.05
N LEU A 323 -6.99 -2.79 -3.13
CA LEU A 323 -5.99 -2.40 -2.15
C LEU A 323 -4.94 -3.50 -2.12
N ARG A 324 -3.73 -3.19 -2.58
CA ARG A 324 -2.62 -4.14 -2.59
C ARG A 324 -1.42 -3.58 -1.82
N PRO A 325 -0.55 -4.47 -1.33
CA PRO A 325 0.76 -4.08 -0.85
C PRO A 325 1.47 -3.20 -1.88
N PHE A 326 2.17 -2.18 -1.40
CA PHE A 326 2.90 -1.29 -2.28
C PHE A 326 4.25 -1.89 -2.66
N ASP A 327 4.51 -1.92 -3.96
CA ASP A 327 5.80 -2.25 -4.54
C ASP A 327 6.29 -1.02 -5.32
N ALA A 328 7.47 -0.52 -4.95
CA ALA A 328 7.99 0.73 -5.49
C ALA A 328 8.39 0.59 -6.97
N ASP A 329 8.98 -0.55 -7.34
CA ASP A 329 9.40 -0.84 -8.71
C ASP A 329 8.18 -1.04 -9.59
N GLU A 330 7.22 -1.87 -9.17
CA GLU A 330 5.96 -2.11 -9.89
C GLU A 330 5.18 -0.81 -10.09
N PHE A 331 5.11 0.05 -9.06
CA PHE A 331 4.43 1.34 -9.15
C PHE A 331 5.08 2.28 -10.15
N VAL A 332 6.42 2.43 -10.11
CA VAL A 332 7.15 3.30 -11.03
C VAL A 332 7.10 2.73 -12.44
N ASP A 333 7.21 1.42 -12.63
CA ASP A 333 7.08 0.84 -13.97
C ASP A 333 5.67 1.02 -14.54
N ALA A 334 4.62 0.76 -13.75
CA ALA A 334 3.25 1.01 -14.18
C ALA A 334 3.01 2.48 -14.55
N LEU A 335 3.63 3.43 -13.83
CA LEU A 335 3.56 4.86 -14.12
C LEU A 335 4.19 5.21 -15.47
N PHE A 336 5.27 4.54 -15.89
CA PHE A 336 5.93 4.81 -17.16
C PHE A 336 5.31 4.03 -18.32
N THR A 337 4.79 2.83 -18.09
CA THR A 337 4.06 2.05 -19.10
C THR A 337 2.71 2.67 -19.46
N ALA A 338 2.03 3.33 -18.51
CA ALA A 338 0.73 3.95 -18.79
C ALA A 338 0.78 5.14 -19.77
N ALA A 339 1.98 5.58 -20.16
CA ALA A 339 2.20 6.66 -21.12
C ALA A 339 2.34 6.17 -22.57
N GLU A 340 2.58 4.86 -22.76
CA GLU A 340 2.65 4.20 -24.08
C GLU A 340 1.25 3.97 -24.66
#